data_AF-A0A1H4BC11-F1
#
_entry.id   AF-A0A1H4BC11-F1
#
_cell.length_a   1.000
_cell.length_b   1.000
_cell.length_c   1.000
_cell.angle_alpha   90.00
_cell.angle_beta   90.00
_cell.angle_gamma   90.00
#
_symmetry.space_group_name_H-M   'P 1'
#
loop_
_entity.id
_entity.type
_entity.pdbx_description
1 polymer ?
#
loop_
_entity_poly.entity_id
_entity_poly.type
_entity_poly.pdbx_seq_one_letter_code
_entity_poly.pdbx_strand_id
1 'polypeptide(L)'
;MNHQHSTNLANQRKAAIEFIGSHPEVEAIAFTREGSVSGSGTWAANALVSVGQVEYQAILGIGIGSTSWEPWPTGVPAPTPMRVALTYSDGTSEIVK
;
A
#
# COMPACT_ATOMS: atom_id res chain seq x y z
N MET A 1 -3.03 4.35 -24.07
CA MET A 1 -3.13 4.02 -22.63
C MET A 1 -4.58 4.18 -22.21
N ASN A 2 -5.15 3.20 -21.51
CA ASN A 2 -6.51 3.29 -20.96
C ASN A 2 -6.50 4.29 -19.79
N HIS A 3 -7.32 5.34 -19.85
CA HIS A 3 -7.38 6.38 -18.81
C HIS A 3 -7.66 5.80 -17.42
N GLN A 4 -8.52 4.78 -17.35
CA GLN A 4 -8.91 4.14 -16.09
C GLN A 4 -7.73 3.43 -15.40
N HIS A 5 -6.86 2.79 -16.19
CA HIS A 5 -5.69 2.09 -15.69
C HIS A 5 -4.66 3.06 -15.10
N SER A 6 -4.36 4.15 -15.82
CA SER A 6 -3.43 5.19 -15.33
C SER A 6 -3.92 5.84 -14.04
N THR A 7 -5.24 6.10 -13.93
CA THR A 7 -5.83 6.57 -12.68
C THR A 7 -5.70 5.55 -11.54
N ASN A 8 -5.79 4.24 -11.83
CA ASN A 8 -5.61 3.21 -10.81
C ASN A 8 -4.19 3.21 -10.23
N LEU A 9 -3.18 3.25 -11.11
CA LEU A 9 -1.78 3.31 -10.70
C LEU A 9 -1.49 4.58 -9.87
N ALA A 10 -2.03 5.73 -10.28
CA ALA A 10 -1.90 6.97 -9.50
C ALA A 10 -2.54 6.86 -8.11
N ASN A 11 -3.71 6.21 -8.01
CA ASN A 11 -4.39 5.98 -6.74
C ASN A 11 -3.62 5.00 -5.84
N GLN A 12 -3.09 3.91 -6.41
CA GLN A 12 -2.21 2.96 -5.71
C GLN A 12 -0.99 3.67 -5.11
N ARG A 13 -0.32 4.51 -5.91
CA ARG A 13 0.81 5.32 -5.44
C ARG A 13 0.43 6.22 -4.27
N LYS A 14 -0.70 6.92 -4.38
CA LYS A 14 -1.18 7.84 -3.35
C LYS A 14 -1.50 7.11 -2.05
N ALA A 15 -2.22 5.99 -2.12
CA ALA A 15 -2.56 5.18 -0.96
C ALA A 15 -1.31 4.60 -0.27
N ALA A 16 -0.32 4.15 -1.05
CA ALA A 16 0.95 3.67 -0.51
C ALA A 16 1.70 4.77 0.25
N ILE A 17 1.82 5.97 -0.32
CA ILE A 17 2.50 7.10 0.34
C ILE A 17 1.79 7.50 1.65
N GLU A 18 0.46 7.59 1.64
CA GLU A 18 -0.32 7.89 2.85
C GLU A 18 -0.10 6.81 3.93
N PHE A 19 -0.04 5.54 3.51
CA PHE A 19 0.18 4.42 4.41
C PHE A 19 1.57 4.44 5.06
N ILE A 20 2.63 4.63 4.24
CA ILE A 20 4.02 4.72 4.70
C ILE A 20 4.20 5.88 5.67
N GLY A 21 3.55 7.03 5.41
CA GLY A 21 3.60 8.19 6.30
C GLY A 21 3.09 7.92 7.73
N SER A 22 2.24 6.90 7.90
CA SER A 22 1.72 6.48 9.22
C SER A 22 2.43 5.24 9.79
N HIS A 23 3.17 4.50 8.98
CA HIS A 23 3.81 3.22 9.32
C HIS A 23 5.27 3.26 8.87
N PRO A 24 6.15 3.94 9.61
CA PRO A 24 7.54 4.10 9.21
C PRO A 24 8.27 2.77 9.07
N GLU A 25 7.86 1.70 9.74
CA GLU A 25 8.49 0.37 9.69
C GLU A 25 8.28 -0.42 8.39
N VAL A 26 7.49 0.09 7.44
CA VAL A 26 7.16 -0.61 6.19
C VAL A 26 8.36 -0.66 5.25
N GLU A 27 8.72 -1.84 4.77
CA GLU A 27 9.85 -2.06 3.87
C GLU A 27 9.41 -2.19 2.41
N ALA A 28 8.24 -2.78 2.17
CA ALA A 28 7.68 -2.94 0.85
C ALA A 28 6.14 -2.97 0.85
N ILE A 29 5.55 -2.55 -0.27
CA ILE A 29 4.13 -2.65 -0.57
C ILE A 29 3.99 -3.23 -1.99
N ALA A 30 3.21 -4.30 -2.14
CA ALA A 30 2.89 -4.90 -3.42
C ALA A 30 1.38 -4.98 -3.62
N PHE A 31 0.83 -4.19 -4.54
CA PHE A 31 -0.58 -4.24 -4.89
C PHE A 31 -0.90 -5.52 -5.67
N THR A 32 -1.89 -6.25 -5.20
CA THR A 32 -2.28 -7.57 -5.76
C THR A 32 -3.34 -7.46 -6.85
N ARG A 33 -4.01 -6.30 -6.95
CA ARG A 33 -5.05 -6.01 -7.94
C ARG A 33 -5.29 -4.51 -8.05
N GLU A 34 -5.92 -4.12 -9.14
CA GLU A 34 -6.49 -2.78 -9.30
C GLU A 34 -7.49 -2.49 -8.18
N GLY A 35 -7.46 -1.26 -7.67
CA GLY A 35 -8.42 -0.81 -6.68
C GLY A 35 -9.77 -0.45 -7.28
N SER A 36 -10.78 -0.39 -6.42
CA SER A 36 -12.15 -0.03 -6.81
C SER A 36 -12.80 0.85 -5.76
N VAL A 37 -13.84 1.58 -6.18
CA VAL A 37 -14.69 2.33 -5.26
C VAL A 37 -15.70 1.38 -4.64
N SER A 38 -15.70 1.26 -3.32
CA SER A 38 -16.68 0.46 -2.58
C SER A 38 -18.05 1.15 -2.53
N GLY A 39 -19.06 0.47 -1.98
CA GLY A 39 -20.39 1.05 -1.76
C GLY A 39 -20.42 2.28 -0.85
N SER A 40 -19.36 2.54 -0.08
CA SER A 40 -19.22 3.76 0.73
C SER A 40 -18.67 4.96 -0.04
N GLY A 41 -18.37 4.82 -1.34
CA GLY A 41 -17.77 5.88 -2.16
C GLY A 41 -16.25 5.99 -2.00
N THR A 42 -15.61 5.05 -1.32
CA THR A 42 -14.17 5.07 -1.01
C THR A 42 -13.40 4.17 -1.96
N TRP A 43 -12.34 4.71 -2.56
CA TRP A 43 -11.39 3.89 -3.33
C TRP A 43 -10.43 3.16 -2.38
N ALA A 44 -10.24 1.86 -2.63
CA ALA A 44 -9.19 1.08 -1.97
C ALA A 44 -8.71 -0.08 -2.86
N ALA A 45 -7.51 -0.60 -2.55
CA ALA A 45 -6.90 -1.74 -3.23
C ALA A 45 -6.24 -2.70 -2.24
N ASN A 46 -6.21 -3.99 -2.60
CA ASN A 46 -5.55 -5.01 -1.80
C ASN A 46 -4.04 -4.99 -2.05
N ALA A 47 -3.25 -5.05 -0.99
CA ALA A 47 -1.80 -5.10 -1.04
C ALA A 47 -1.23 -6.13 -0.06
N LEU A 48 -0.03 -6.59 -0.34
CA LEU A 48 0.86 -7.23 0.61
C LEU A 48 1.82 -6.15 1.14
N VAL A 49 2.00 -6.11 2.45
CA VAL A 49 2.90 -5.15 3.11
C VAL A 49 3.96 -5.92 3.87
N SER A 50 5.23 -5.62 3.59
CA SER A 50 6.36 -6.24 4.29
C SER A 50 6.82 -5.34 5.44
N VAL A 51 6.92 -5.92 6.63
CA VAL A 51 7.49 -5.29 7.82
C VAL A 51 8.44 -6.30 8.46
N GLY A 52 9.75 -6.04 8.43
CA GLY A 52 10.76 -7.00 8.83
C GLY A 52 10.76 -8.24 7.94
N GLN A 53 10.62 -9.43 8.54
CA GLN A 53 10.62 -10.72 7.82
C GLN A 53 9.20 -11.27 7.59
N VAL A 54 8.18 -10.43 7.71
CA VAL A 54 6.78 -10.84 7.65
C VAL A 54 6.02 -10.01 6.62
N GLU A 55 5.15 -10.67 5.86
CA GLU A 55 4.22 -10.05 4.92
C GLU A 55 2.80 -10.10 5.48
N TYR A 56 2.06 -9.00 5.33
CA TYR A 56 0.70 -8.83 5.83
C TYR A 56 -0.26 -8.49 4.72
N GLN A 57 -1.47 -9.04 4.77
CA GLN A 57 -2.54 -8.62 3.87
C GLN A 57 -3.21 -7.34 4.37
N ALA A 58 -3.24 -6.33 3.50
CA ALA A 58 -3.85 -5.03 3.80
C ALA A 58 -4.76 -4.55 2.67
N ILE A 59 -5.72 -3.71 3.02
CA ILE A 59 -6.47 -2.88 2.09
C ILE A 59 -5.99 -1.44 2.30
N LEU A 60 -5.36 -0.89 1.26
CA LEU A 60 -4.88 0.49 1.27
C LEU A 60 -5.90 1.40 0.58
N GLY A 61 -6.38 2.40 1.31
CA GLY A 61 -7.36 3.38 0.85
C GLY A 61 -6.79 4.80 0.87
N ILE A 62 -7.43 5.70 0.12
CA ILE A 62 -7.08 7.12 0.09
C ILE A 62 -7.95 7.88 1.10
N GLY A 63 -7.34 8.62 2.02
CA GLY A 63 -8.02 9.61 2.87
C GLY A 63 -8.90 9.10 4.02
N ILE A 64 -9.16 7.79 4.12
CA ILE A 64 -10.05 7.22 5.17
C ILE A 64 -9.35 6.18 6.05
N GLY A 65 -8.01 6.12 5.96
CA GLY A 65 -7.20 5.13 6.65
C GLY A 65 -7.17 3.79 5.89
N SER A 66 -6.05 3.09 6.04
CA SER A 66 -5.90 1.74 5.54
C SER A 66 -6.23 0.74 6.63
N THR A 67 -6.72 -0.43 6.27
CA THR A 67 -7.06 -1.49 7.22
C THR A 67 -6.25 -2.74 6.91
N SER A 68 -5.59 -3.31 7.92
CA SER A 68 -4.99 -4.64 7.82
C SER A 68 -6.01 -5.71 8.22
N TRP A 69 -5.95 -6.86 7.58
CA TRP A 69 -6.77 -8.02 7.97
C TRP A 69 -6.21 -8.73 9.20
N GLU A 70 -4.93 -8.53 9.48
CA GLU A 70 -4.17 -9.14 10.57
C GLU A 70 -3.76 -8.07 11.59
N PRO A 71 -3.56 -8.45 12.87
CA PRO A 71 -3.01 -7.55 13.86
C PRO A 71 -1.65 -7.02 13.38
N TRP A 72 -1.49 -5.70 13.43
CA TRP A 72 -0.23 -5.08 13.06
C TRP A 72 0.90 -5.58 13.98
N PRO A 73 2.12 -5.86 13.46
CA PRO A 73 3.21 -6.35 14.28
C PRO A 73 3.54 -5.38 15.41
N THR A 74 3.49 -5.87 16.66
CA THR A 74 3.97 -5.13 17.83
C THR A 74 5.40 -5.52 18.16
N GLY A 75 6.27 -4.56 18.41
CA GLY A 75 7.62 -4.81 18.93
C GLY A 75 8.68 -5.16 17.87
N VAL A 76 8.40 -4.97 16.57
CA VAL A 76 9.46 -4.95 15.55
C VAL A 76 10.26 -3.67 15.77
N PRO A 77 11.56 -3.74 16.12
CA PRO A 77 12.39 -2.54 16.20
C PRO A 77 12.47 -1.98 14.79
N ALA A 78 11.79 -0.88 14.52
CA ALA A 78 11.75 -0.30 13.19
C ALA A 78 13.15 0.20 12.81
N PRO A 79 13.89 -0.42 11.87
CA PRO A 79 14.77 0.40 11.05
C PRO A 79 13.84 1.40 10.36
N THR A 80 14.13 2.70 10.44
CA THR A 80 13.38 3.68 9.62
C THR A 80 13.85 3.46 8.18
N PRO A 81 13.11 2.72 7.33
CA PRO A 81 13.49 2.49 5.96
C PRO A 81 13.41 3.85 5.27
N MET A 82 14.57 4.35 4.85
CA MET A 82 14.62 5.61 4.07
C MET A 82 14.00 5.44 2.67
N ARG A 83 13.69 4.19 2.29
CA ARG A 83 13.23 3.76 0.97
C ARG A 83 12.32 2.56 1.13
N VAL A 84 11.12 2.64 0.57
CA VAL A 84 10.12 1.58 0.53
C VAL A 84 9.94 1.11 -0.91
N ALA A 85 10.00 -0.20 -1.13
CA ALA A 85 9.73 -0.76 -2.45
C ALA A 85 8.22 -0.78 -2.73
N LEU A 86 7.78 -0.16 -3.81
CA LEU A 86 6.38 -0.15 -4.23
C LEU A 86 6.22 -0.91 -5.55
N THR A 87 5.41 -1.96 -5.53
CA THR A 87 5.02 -2.72 -6.73
C THR A 87 3.53 -2.49 -7.00
N TYR A 88 3.22 -2.05 -8.21
CA TYR A 88 1.87 -1.79 -8.70
C TYR A 88 1.20 -3.08 -9.17
N SER A 89 -0.13 -3.06 -9.31
CA SER A 89 -0.86 -4.25 -9.75
C SER A 89 -0.62 -4.63 -11.22
N ASP A 90 0.00 -3.74 -12.00
CA ASP A 90 0.43 -4.03 -13.38
C ASP A 90 1.82 -4.68 -13.46
N GLY A 91 2.47 -4.89 -12.31
CA GLY A 91 3.81 -5.45 -12.20
C GLY A 91 4.94 -4.43 -12.35
N THR A 92 4.64 -3.15 -12.60
CA THR A 92 5.67 -2.10 -12.53
C THR A 92 6.04 -1.80 -11.08
N SER A 93 7.23 -1.24 -10.86
CA SER A 93 7.73 -0.97 -9.52
C SER A 93 8.53 0.32 -9.46
N GLU A 94 8.48 1.01 -8.32
CA GLU A 94 9.35 2.15 -8.00
C GLU A 94 9.80 2.11 -6.54
N ILE A 95 10.75 2.97 -6.18
CA ILE A 95 11.16 3.18 -4.79
C ILE A 95 10.60 4.51 -4.30
N VAL A 96 9.85 4.48 -3.22
CA VAL A 96 9.21 5.64 -2.58
C VAL A 96 9.73 5.85 -1.15
N LYS A 97 9.30 6.92 -0.51
CA LYS A 97 9.64 7.29 0.86
C LYS A 97 8.38 7.68 1.61
#